data_AF-A0A094AW84-F1
#
_entry.id   AF-A0A094AW84-F1
#
_cell.length_a   1.000
_cell.length_b   1.000
_cell.length_c   1.000
_cell.angle_alpha   90.00
_cell.angle_beta   90.00
_cell.angle_gamma   90.00
#
_symmetry.space_group_name_H-M   'P 1'
#
loop_
_entity.id
_entity.type
_entity.pdbx_description
1 polymer ?
#
loop_
_entity_poly.entity_id
_entity_poly.type
_entity_poly.pdbx_seq_one_letter_code
_entity_poly.pdbx_strand_id
1 'polypeptide(L)'
;MQRRRPQLRFVHYAASVTADATVGFLLDRAIFHPGPVNVYLSEAASTAASYDGSGDWSKISELGASISTPAITFPASDIAEYAFKTPSSTRKAFSKVALS
;
A
#
# COMPACT_ATOMS: atom_id res chain seq x y z
N MET A 1 12.79 -21.12 -41.00
CA MET A 1 12.08 -21.67 -39.82
C MET A 1 12.41 -20.81 -38.60
N GLN A 2 11.57 -19.82 -38.29
CA GLN A 2 11.84 -18.82 -37.25
C GLN A 2 11.28 -19.33 -35.92
N ARG A 3 12.17 -19.74 -35.01
CA ARG A 3 11.78 -20.26 -33.69
C ARG A 3 11.24 -19.10 -32.85
N ARG A 4 9.92 -19.05 -32.68
CA ARG A 4 9.24 -18.11 -31.78
C ARG A 4 9.70 -18.40 -30.35
N ARG A 5 10.44 -17.47 -29.76
CA ARG A 5 10.80 -17.52 -28.33
C ARG A 5 9.51 -17.39 -27.51
N PRO A 6 9.28 -18.24 -26.49
CA PRO A 6 8.12 -18.06 -25.63
C PRO A 6 8.32 -16.77 -24.83
N GLN A 7 7.39 -15.83 -25.00
CA GLN A 7 7.30 -14.65 -24.15
C GLN A 7 6.94 -15.14 -22.74
N LEU A 8 7.86 -14.99 -21.78
CA LEU A 8 7.59 -15.19 -20.37
C LEU A 8 6.49 -14.21 -19.97
N ARG A 9 5.26 -14.71 -19.78
CA ARG A 9 4.18 -13.91 -19.21
C ARG A 9 4.46 -13.78 -17.71
N PHE A 10 4.97 -12.62 -17.30
CA PHE A 10 4.92 -12.22 -15.90
C PHE A 10 3.44 -12.13 -15.51
N VAL A 11 2.99 -13.01 -14.61
CA VAL A 11 1.67 -12.90 -14.00
C VAL A 11 1.78 -11.85 -12.92
N HIS A 12 1.28 -10.64 -13.17
CA HIS A 12 1.08 -9.66 -12.11
C HIS A 12 -0.08 -10.15 -11.24
N TYR A 13 0.21 -10.49 -9.98
CA TYR A 13 -0.81 -10.94 -9.04
C TYR A 13 -1.49 -9.72 -8.41
N ALA A 14 -2.81 -9.75 -8.35
CA ALA A 14 -3.62 -8.78 -7.62
C ALA A 14 -4.40 -9.51 -6.53
N ALA A 15 -4.32 -9.01 -5.30
CA ALA A 15 -5.11 -9.54 -4.19
C ALA A 15 -6.54 -8.98 -4.25
N SER A 16 -7.53 -9.85 -4.09
CA SER A 16 -8.93 -9.43 -3.92
C SER A 16 -9.21 -9.20 -2.44
N VAL A 17 -9.56 -7.97 -2.08
CA VAL A 17 -9.89 -7.55 -0.71
C VAL A 17 -11.28 -6.91 -0.70
N THR A 18 -12.03 -7.10 0.37
CA THR A 18 -13.31 -6.40 0.53
C THR A 18 -13.08 -4.97 1.03
N ALA A 19 -14.07 -4.10 0.80
CA ALA A 19 -14.17 -2.85 1.55
C ALA A 19 -14.25 -3.15 3.06
N ASP A 20 -13.79 -2.21 3.88
CA ASP A 20 -13.65 -2.34 5.35
C ASP A 20 -12.80 -3.51 5.85
N ALA A 21 -12.07 -4.19 4.95
CA ALA A 21 -11.13 -5.23 5.34
C ALA A 21 -9.97 -4.62 6.13
N THR A 22 -9.49 -5.33 7.15
CA THR A 22 -8.20 -5.04 7.75
C THR A 22 -7.12 -5.74 6.92
N VAL A 23 -6.18 -4.97 6.40
CA VAL A 23 -5.02 -5.45 5.66
C VAL A 23 -3.77 -4.79 6.22
N GLY A 24 -2.58 -5.27 5.86
CA GLY A 24 -1.35 -4.69 6.40
C GLY A 24 -0.11 -5.07 5.62
N PHE A 25 1.00 -4.43 6.00
CA PHE A 25 2.33 -4.69 5.48
C PHE A 25 3.21 -5.24 6.60
N LEU A 26 3.84 -6.38 6.31
CA LEU A 26 4.96 -6.89 7.08
C LEU A 26 6.25 -6.32 6.50
N LEU A 27 7.14 -5.88 7.37
CA LEU A 27 8.45 -5.39 6.99
C LEU A 27 9.49 -6.50 7.17
N ASP A 28 10.54 -6.48 6.34
CA ASP A 28 11.67 -7.39 6.48
C ASP A 28 12.52 -7.07 7.72
N ARG A 29 12.49 -5.81 8.18
CA ARG A 29 13.05 -5.33 9.45
C ARG A 29 12.16 -4.26 10.08
N ALA A 30 12.26 -4.10 11.40
CA ALA A 30 11.54 -3.04 12.11
C ALA A 30 11.99 -1.63 11.67
N ILE A 31 11.06 -0.67 11.70
CA ILE A 31 11.31 0.74 11.37
C ILE A 31 12.25 1.35 12.42
N PHE A 32 13.40 1.87 12.01
CA PHE A 32 14.39 2.44 12.92
C PHE A 32 14.62 3.96 12.71
N HIS A 33 14.08 4.52 11.64
CA HIS A 33 14.08 5.96 11.42
C HIS A 33 12.78 6.58 11.93
N PRO A 34 12.81 7.58 12.82
CA PRO A 34 11.60 8.23 13.30
C PRO A 34 10.89 8.97 12.16
N GLY A 35 9.65 8.59 11.88
CA GLY A 35 8.83 9.20 10.85
C GLY A 35 7.40 8.65 10.88
N PRO A 36 6.46 9.33 10.20
CA PRO A 36 5.11 8.82 10.05
C PRO A 36 5.08 7.66 9.05
N VAL A 37 4.08 6.80 9.16
CA VAL A 37 3.74 5.81 8.12
C VAL A 37 2.49 6.30 7.40
N ASN A 38 2.53 6.38 6.07
CA ASN A 38 1.37 6.77 5.27
C ASN A 38 0.98 5.68 4.28
N VAL A 39 -0.33 5.44 4.17
CA VAL A 39 -0.89 4.50 3.18
C VAL A 39 -1.79 5.26 2.23
N TYR A 40 -1.59 5.01 0.94
CA TYR A 40 -2.37 5.63 -0.13
C TYR A 40 -3.05 4.58 -1.02
N LEU A 41 -4.19 4.98 -1.58
CA LEU A 41 -4.96 4.22 -2.55
C LEU A 41 -5.16 5.04 -3.82
N SER A 42 -5.03 4.39 -4.96
CA SER A 42 -5.34 4.97 -6.26
C SER A 42 -6.15 4.00 -7.11
N GLU A 43 -7.16 4.54 -7.78
CA GLU A 43 -8.07 3.78 -8.63
C GLU A 43 -7.39 3.52 -10.00
N ALA A 44 -7.28 2.25 -10.36
CA ALA A 44 -6.81 1.88 -11.69
C ALA A 44 -7.95 2.05 -12.70
N ALA A 45 -7.71 2.76 -13.82
CA ALA A 45 -8.70 2.92 -14.88
C ALA A 45 -9.12 1.58 -15.55
N SER A 46 -8.28 0.55 -15.45
CA SER A 46 -8.57 -0.81 -15.94
C SER A 46 -8.21 -1.86 -14.89
N THR A 47 -7.03 -2.47 -14.99
CA THR A 47 -6.55 -3.47 -14.02
C THR A 47 -5.34 -2.93 -13.27
N ALA A 48 -5.18 -3.35 -12.00
CA ALA A 48 -3.98 -3.03 -11.23
C ALA A 48 -2.69 -3.50 -11.94
N ALA A 49 -2.75 -4.60 -12.69
CA ALA A 49 -1.63 -5.17 -13.43
C ALA A 49 -1.11 -4.30 -14.58
N SER A 50 -1.96 -3.44 -15.14
CA SER A 50 -1.65 -2.52 -16.24
C SER A 50 -1.58 -1.06 -15.81
N TYR A 51 -1.75 -0.78 -14.50
CA TYR A 51 -1.79 0.56 -13.96
C TYR A 51 -0.37 1.07 -13.62
N ASP A 52 0.01 2.20 -14.18
CA ASP A 52 1.32 2.83 -14.02
C ASP A 52 1.42 3.74 -12.78
N GLY A 53 0.30 4.06 -12.12
CA GLY A 53 0.26 4.92 -10.93
C GLY A 53 0.06 6.41 -11.23
N SER A 54 -0.26 6.79 -12.46
CA SER A 54 -0.42 8.19 -12.88
C SER A 54 -1.73 8.88 -12.47
N GLY A 55 -2.69 8.15 -11.93
CA GLY A 55 -3.98 8.69 -11.47
C GLY A 55 -3.91 9.33 -10.09
N ASP A 56 -5.07 9.79 -9.60
CA ASP A 56 -5.17 10.46 -8.31
C ASP A 56 -4.91 9.50 -7.15
N TRP A 57 -4.24 10.00 -6.11
CA TRP A 57 -3.91 9.27 -4.91
C TRP A 57 -4.62 9.87 -3.70
N SER A 58 -5.35 9.03 -2.98
CA SER A 58 -5.99 9.40 -1.71
C SER A 58 -5.24 8.76 -0.55
N LYS A 59 -4.91 9.55 0.47
CA LYS A 59 -4.42 9.01 1.74
C LYS A 59 -5.56 8.28 2.45
N ILE A 60 -5.35 7.02 2.83
CA ILE A 60 -6.37 6.19 3.49
C ILE A 60 -6.01 5.81 4.93
N SER A 61 -4.74 5.95 5.32
CA SER A 61 -4.30 5.70 6.69
C SER A 61 -3.01 6.45 6.99
N GLU A 62 -2.83 6.84 8.25
CA GLU A 62 -1.62 7.47 8.76
C GLU A 62 -1.35 7.04 10.20
N LEU A 63 -0.12 6.61 10.47
CA LEU A 63 0.44 6.54 11.82
C LEU A 63 1.35 7.75 12.01
N GLY A 64 0.76 8.85 12.49
CA GLY A 64 1.40 10.15 12.59
C GLY A 64 2.28 10.30 13.83
N ALA A 65 2.86 11.50 13.98
CA ALA A 65 3.62 11.85 15.17
C ALA A 65 2.70 12.07 16.39
N SER A 66 3.16 11.70 17.58
CA SER A 66 2.63 12.18 18.85
C SER A 66 3.47 13.35 19.32
N ILE A 67 2.87 14.54 19.35
CA ILE A 67 3.53 15.80 19.66
C ILE A 67 3.14 16.20 21.09
N SER A 68 4.14 16.21 21.97
CA SER A 68 4.00 16.67 23.35
C SER A 68 5.21 17.51 23.74
N THR A 69 5.11 18.34 24.78
CA THR A 69 6.29 19.01 25.35
C THR A 69 6.98 18.05 26.33
N PRO A 70 8.31 17.83 26.25
CA PRO A 70 9.32 18.51 25.42
C PRO A 70 9.70 17.77 24.11
N ALA A 71 8.95 16.75 23.68
CA ALA A 71 9.40 15.84 22.62
C ALA A 71 8.30 15.42 21.62
N ILE A 72 8.74 15.21 20.38
CA ILE A 72 7.98 14.52 19.33
C ILE A 72 8.34 13.04 19.39
N THR A 73 7.34 12.18 19.41
CA THR A 73 7.52 10.73 19.32
C THR A 73 6.81 10.19 18.08
N PHE A 74 7.37 9.14 17.49
CA PHE A 74 6.77 8.45 16.34
C PHE A 74 6.39 7.05 16.79
N PRO A 75 5.09 6.73 16.90
CA PRO A 75 4.62 5.40 17.28
C PRO A 75 5.05 4.30 16.31
N ALA A 76 5.47 4.67 15.10
CA ALA A 76 6.01 3.76 14.10
C ALA A 76 7.41 3.23 14.46
N SER A 77 8.13 3.85 15.40
CA SER A 77 9.45 3.36 15.80
C SER A 77 9.38 1.94 16.34
N ASP A 78 10.29 1.09 15.87
CA ASP A 78 10.48 -0.31 16.27
C ASP A 78 9.30 -1.26 15.96
N ILE A 79 8.32 -0.85 15.16
CA ILE A 79 7.29 -1.76 14.66
C ILE A 79 7.77 -2.46 13.37
N ALA A 80 7.39 -3.73 13.20
CA ALA A 80 7.68 -4.53 12.01
C ALA A 80 6.42 -4.85 11.18
N GLU A 81 5.27 -4.31 11.59
CA GLU A 81 4.00 -4.49 10.92
C GLU A 81 3.16 -3.21 11.05
N TYR A 82 2.44 -2.86 9.98
CA TYR A 82 1.41 -1.84 10.04
C TYR A 82 0.12 -2.34 9.39
N ALA A 83 -0.96 -2.41 10.18
CA ALA A 83 -2.29 -2.82 9.73
C ALA A 83 -3.25 -1.62 9.71
N PHE A 84 -4.12 -1.58 8.72
CA PHE A 84 -5.09 -0.51 8.51
C PHE A 84 -6.38 -1.06 7.87
N LYS A 85 -7.46 -0.28 7.94
CA LYS A 85 -8.72 -0.61 7.27
C LYS A 85 -8.77 -0.02 5.86
N THR A 86 -9.23 -0.81 4.90
CA THR A 86 -9.63 -0.27 3.59
C THR A 86 -10.89 0.59 3.74
N PRO A 87 -11.06 1.67 2.95
CA PRO A 87 -12.28 2.47 3.01
C PRO A 87 -13.54 1.64 2.67
N SER A 88 -14.64 1.92 3.38
CA SER A 88 -15.95 1.31 3.11
C SER A 88 -16.48 1.61 1.70
N SER A 89 -16.09 2.77 1.15
CA SER A 89 -16.49 3.24 -0.18
C SER A 89 -15.63 2.68 -1.32
N THR A 90 -14.59 1.90 -1.02
CA THR A 90 -13.75 1.29 -2.06
C THR A 90 -14.60 0.33 -2.88
N ARG A 91 -14.85 0.67 -4.15
CA ARG A 91 -15.54 -0.23 -5.09
C ARG A 91 -14.78 -1.56 -5.17
N LYS A 92 -15.52 -2.66 -5.38
CA LYS A 92 -14.93 -3.97 -5.69
C LYS A 92 -14.24 -3.92 -7.06
N ALA A 93 -13.06 -3.32 -7.13
CA ALA A 93 -12.15 -3.37 -8.27
C ALA A 93 -10.71 -3.04 -7.85
N PHE A 94 -9.79 -3.67 -8.57
CA PHE A 94 -8.37 -3.85 -8.29
C PHE A 94 -7.63 -2.53 -8.08
N SER A 95 -7.41 -2.21 -6.81
CA SER A 95 -6.68 -1.02 -6.38
C SER A 95 -5.24 -1.38 -6.00
N LYS A 96 -4.27 -0.53 -6.34
CA LYS A 96 -2.87 -0.70 -5.92
C LYS A 96 -2.67 0.08 -4.61
N VAL A 97 -2.16 -0.59 -3.59
CA VAL A 97 -1.79 0.04 -2.31
C VAL A 97 -0.29 0.24 -2.30
N ALA A 98 0.15 1.45 -1.96
CA ALA A 98 1.56 1.77 -1.75
C ALA A 98 1.77 2.29 -0.32
N LEU A 99 2.91 1.89 0.27
CA LEU A 99 3.42 2.38 1.54
C LEU A 99 4.59 3.33 1.24
N SER A 100 4.63 4.48 1.91
CA SER A 100 5.78 5.40 1.87
C SER A 100 6.15 5.86 3.27
#